data_AF-A0A4U9H8U1-F1
#
_entry.id   AF-A0A4U9H8U1-F1
#
_cell.length_a   1.000
_cell.length_b   1.000
_cell.length_c   1.000
_cell.angle_alpha   90.00
_cell.angle_beta   90.00
_cell.angle_gamma   90.00
#
_symmetry.space_group_name_H-M   'P 1'
#
loop_
_entity.id
_entity.type
_entity.pdbx_description
1 polymer ?
#
loop_
_entity_poly.entity_id
_entity_poly.type
_entity_poly.pdbx_seq_one_letter_code
_entity_poly.pdbx_strand_id
1 'polypeptide(L)'
;MADATVGRIYGYLAQSQREMATFVGVGTVTERGKTLSERLQASYRAYQEQGVRPMADAIKAGQIDEYYRIQETRISKLSIAFENDLSEFRRFAMETGQQQVREAEGNASTKIALIVAAGILSVLLAVLAWFALRLIILRPLDASIAELEHIANGDLTRKIRGEGDTEMGRLIRAMQRMQQSLVMSVSKVRDASSQIDVGSRELAAGNVHLAQRTEESAASLEETAASMEQLTSTVKMNAEKRRAGQPAGAQRVRRRRPRQRRSQPGQRQNAGDYRQLPPHCRYYQRDGRHRISDQHSGAECGG
;
A
#
# COMPACT_ATOMS: atom_id res chain seq x y z
N MET A 1 60.00 6.20 82.01
CA MET A 1 58.61 6.12 81.51
C MET A 1 58.14 7.43 80.85
N ALA A 2 58.51 8.62 81.34
CA ALA A 2 58.11 9.90 80.74
C ALA A 2 58.59 10.08 79.27
N ASP A 3 59.81 9.66 78.95
CA ASP A 3 60.43 9.88 77.64
C ASP A 3 59.72 9.13 76.49
N ALA A 4 59.27 7.90 76.74
CA ALA A 4 58.50 7.10 75.78
C ALA A 4 57.09 7.66 75.52
N THR A 5 56.51 8.38 76.48
CA THR A 5 55.21 9.05 76.31
C THR A 5 55.37 10.35 75.51
N VAL A 6 56.41 11.13 75.79
CA VAL A 6 56.75 12.34 75.04
C VAL A 6 57.07 12.00 73.57
N GLY A 7 57.82 10.92 73.32
CA GLY A 7 58.09 10.46 71.95
C GLY A 7 56.82 10.11 71.16
N ARG A 8 55.81 9.51 71.79
CA ARG A 8 54.51 9.22 71.15
C ARG A 8 53.74 10.49 70.80
N ILE A 9 53.78 11.52 71.65
CA ILE A 9 53.14 12.82 71.38
C ILE A 9 53.69 13.44 70.09
N TYR A 10 55.02 13.50 69.94
CA TYR A 10 55.64 14.00 68.70
C TYR A 10 55.32 13.12 67.48
N GLY A 11 55.16 11.81 67.66
CA GLY A 11 54.67 10.91 66.62
C GLY A 11 53.27 11.27 66.11
N TYR A 12 52.31 11.51 67.03
CA TYR A 12 50.96 11.94 66.68
C TYR A 12 50.92 13.34 66.06
N LEU A 13 51.75 14.26 66.54
CA LEU A 13 51.91 15.59 65.95
C LEU A 13 52.35 15.50 64.49
N ALA A 14 53.36 14.67 64.20
CA ALA A 14 53.84 14.45 62.83
C ALA A 14 52.77 13.77 61.94
N GLN A 15 52.02 12.81 62.47
CA GLN A 15 50.91 12.19 61.75
C GLN A 15 49.82 13.19 61.40
N SER A 16 49.36 13.98 62.39
CA SER A 16 48.33 15.00 62.19
C SER A 16 48.73 16.03 61.12
N GLN A 17 50.01 16.42 61.10
CA GLN A 17 50.54 17.30 60.06
C GLN A 17 50.51 16.67 58.66
N ARG A 18 50.81 15.37 58.52
CA ARG A 18 50.70 14.66 57.24
C ARG A 18 49.25 14.57 56.75
N GLU A 19 48.32 14.28 57.65
CA GLU A 19 46.88 14.23 57.31
C GLU A 19 46.37 15.61 56.86
N MET A 20 46.75 16.67 57.57
CA MET A 20 46.39 18.04 57.18
C MET A 20 47.03 18.45 55.84
N ALA A 21 48.29 18.07 55.59
CA ALA A 21 48.93 18.32 54.30
C ALA A 21 48.22 17.60 53.15
N THR A 22 47.77 16.37 53.39
CA THR A 22 46.98 15.60 52.42
C THR A 22 45.64 16.28 52.13
N PHE A 23 44.93 16.70 53.18
CA PHE A 23 43.66 17.44 53.06
C PHE A 23 43.82 18.71 52.20
N VAL A 24 44.83 19.53 52.46
CA VAL A 24 45.12 20.75 51.70
C VAL A 24 45.51 20.43 50.26
N GLY A 25 46.23 19.33 50.04
CA GLY A 25 46.67 18.89 48.72
C GLY A 25 45.54 18.40 47.79
N VAL A 26 44.45 17.87 48.35
CA VAL A 26 43.25 17.47 47.56
C VAL A 26 42.55 18.69 46.96
N GLY A 27 42.66 19.86 47.59
CA GLY A 27 42.01 21.08 47.14
C GLY A 27 40.48 21.05 47.31
N THR A 28 39.82 22.15 46.93
CA THR A 28 38.37 22.31 47.09
C THR A 28 37.71 22.69 45.77
N VAL A 29 36.53 22.12 45.49
CA VAL A 29 35.82 22.28 44.21
C VAL A 29 35.08 23.63 44.10
N THR A 30 34.88 24.33 45.23
CA THR A 30 34.08 25.56 45.30
C THR A 30 34.85 26.68 46.02
N GLU A 31 34.57 27.93 45.64
CA GLU A 31 35.15 29.11 46.31
C GLU A 31 34.83 29.15 47.80
N ARG A 32 33.60 28.81 48.20
CA ARG A 32 33.21 28.72 49.61
C ARG A 32 33.94 27.60 50.35
N GLY A 33 34.13 26.45 49.71
CA GLY A 33 34.92 25.36 50.27
C GLY A 33 36.37 25.76 50.48
N LYS A 34 36.95 26.53 49.55
CA LYS A 34 38.31 27.07 49.65
C LYS A 34 38.46 27.97 50.88
N THR A 35 37.56 28.94 51.06
CA THR A 35 37.57 29.83 52.22
C THR A 35 37.44 29.06 53.54
N LEU A 36 36.57 28.05 53.62
CA LEU A 36 36.42 27.22 54.81
C LEU A 36 37.65 26.34 55.08
N SER A 37 38.28 25.80 54.03
CA SER A 37 39.52 25.04 54.14
C SER A 37 40.69 25.91 54.62
N GLU A 38 40.81 27.15 54.15
CA GLU A 38 41.83 28.11 54.59
C GLU A 38 41.64 28.48 56.07
N ARG A 39 40.40 28.70 56.51
CA ARG A 39 40.06 28.93 57.93
C ARG A 39 40.44 27.73 58.80
N LEU A 40 40.02 26.53 58.39
CA LEU A 40 40.36 25.28 59.09
C LEU A 40 41.88 25.06 59.18
N GLN A 41 42.62 25.38 58.11
CA GLN A 41 44.07 25.29 58.12
C GLN A 41 44.69 26.29 59.11
N ALA A 42 44.17 27.52 59.17
CA ALA A 42 44.64 28.55 60.09
C ALA A 42 44.39 28.19 61.56
N SER A 43 43.18 27.73 61.91
CA SER A 43 42.86 27.30 63.28
C SER A 43 43.61 26.03 63.69
N TYR A 44 43.82 25.09 62.77
CA TYR A 44 44.69 23.93 63.00
C TYR A 44 46.14 24.35 63.31
N ARG A 45 46.72 25.26 62.52
CA ARG A 45 48.08 25.76 62.78
C ARG A 45 48.17 26.45 64.13
N ALA A 46 47.20 27.30 64.47
CA ALA A 46 47.15 27.97 65.77
C ALA A 46 47.03 26.96 66.93
N TYR A 47 46.17 25.94 66.82
CA TYR A 47 46.03 24.88 67.81
C TYR A 47 47.34 24.11 68.03
N GLN A 48 48.03 23.77 66.95
CA GLN A 48 49.29 23.03 66.98
C GLN A 48 50.45 23.87 67.54
N GLU A 49 50.65 25.09 67.04
CA GLU A 49 51.81 25.93 67.36
C GLU A 49 51.69 26.68 68.68
N GLN A 50 50.47 27.12 69.05
CA GLN A 50 50.24 27.94 70.24
C GLN A 50 49.73 27.13 71.43
N GLY A 51 49.27 25.90 71.18
CA GLY A 51 48.72 24.99 72.17
C GLY A 51 49.54 23.71 72.32
N VAL A 52 49.38 22.77 71.39
CA VAL A 52 49.85 21.38 71.57
C VAL A 52 51.38 21.27 71.63
N ARG A 53 52.12 22.00 70.79
CA ARG A 53 53.60 21.99 70.81
C ARG A 53 54.18 22.57 72.11
N PRO A 54 53.81 23.80 72.56
CA PRO A 54 54.25 24.33 73.85
C PRO A 54 53.89 23.42 75.03
N MET A 55 52.73 22.76 74.98
CA MET A 55 52.30 21.81 75.99
C MET A 55 53.18 20.55 76.00
N ALA A 56 53.53 20.01 74.83
CA ALA A 56 54.48 18.90 74.71
C ALA A 56 55.89 19.27 75.20
N ASP A 57 56.34 20.49 74.89
CA ASP A 57 57.64 21.01 75.34
C ASP A 57 57.68 21.21 76.86
N ALA A 58 56.60 21.71 77.48
CA ALA A 58 56.48 21.85 78.94
C ALA A 58 56.54 20.49 79.66
N ILE A 59 55.87 19.46 79.11
CA ILE A 59 55.95 18.08 79.63
C ILE A 59 57.38 17.55 79.54
N LYS A 60 58.05 17.77 78.40
CA LYS A 60 59.45 17.35 78.19
C LYS A 60 60.41 18.04 79.15
N ALA A 61 60.19 19.32 79.44
CA ALA A 61 60.98 20.12 80.37
C ALA A 61 60.63 19.89 81.85
N GLY A 62 59.60 19.09 82.16
CA GLY A 62 59.12 18.86 83.53
C GLY A 62 58.43 20.08 84.17
N GLN A 63 58.00 21.05 83.36
CA GLN A 63 57.38 22.31 83.82
C GLN A 63 55.85 22.14 83.98
N ILE A 64 55.45 21.56 85.11
CA ILE A 64 54.05 21.20 85.39
C ILE A 64 53.14 22.45 85.48
N ASP A 65 53.60 23.54 86.09
CA ASP A 65 52.80 24.78 86.21
C ASP A 65 52.51 25.41 84.85
N GLU A 66 53.50 25.40 83.95
CA GLU A 66 53.35 25.93 82.59
C GLU A 66 52.41 25.06 81.75
N TYR A 67 52.47 23.73 81.92
CA TYR A 67 51.52 22.81 81.31
C TYR A 67 50.07 23.14 81.67
N TYR A 68 49.76 23.30 82.97
CA TYR A 68 48.40 23.60 83.43
C TYR A 68 47.95 24.99 82.96
N ARG A 69 48.85 25.98 82.99
CA ARG A 69 48.56 27.33 82.48
C ARG A 69 48.22 27.30 80.99
N ILE A 70 48.97 26.58 80.17
CA ILE A 70 48.69 26.42 78.73
C ILE A 70 47.36 25.70 78.51
N GLN A 71 47.11 24.64 79.28
CA GLN A 71 45.87 23.85 79.18
C GLN A 71 44.63 24.70 79.50
N GLU A 72 44.65 25.44 80.60
CA GLU A 72 43.52 26.24 81.08
C GLU A 72 43.27 27.49 80.22
N THR A 73 44.33 28.17 79.78
CA THR A 73 44.20 29.48 79.12
C THR A 73 44.20 29.44 77.59
N ARG A 74 44.89 28.46 76.97
CA ARG A 74 45.12 28.41 75.52
C ARG A 74 44.43 27.23 74.85
N ILE A 75 44.67 26.01 75.33
CA ILE A 75 44.21 24.77 74.66
C ILE A 75 42.70 24.77 74.48
N SER A 76 41.92 25.10 75.51
CA SER A 76 40.45 25.11 75.43
C SER A 76 39.93 26.05 74.33
N LYS A 77 40.42 27.30 74.29
CA LYS A 77 40.02 28.28 73.28
C LYS A 77 40.42 27.87 71.86
N LEU A 78 41.64 27.36 71.69
CA LEU A 78 42.15 26.92 70.39
C LEU A 78 41.43 25.65 69.90
N SER A 79 41.10 24.71 70.80
CA SER A 79 40.34 23.49 70.48
C SER A 79 38.94 23.84 69.99
N ILE A 80 38.23 24.71 70.72
CA ILE A 80 36.88 25.16 70.33
C ILE A 80 36.90 25.84 68.96
N ALA A 81 37.88 26.70 68.70
CA ALA A 81 38.02 27.36 67.39
C ALA A 81 38.23 26.34 66.25
N PHE A 82 39.15 25.40 66.44
CA PHE A 82 39.42 24.35 65.45
C PHE A 82 38.22 23.41 65.24
N GLU A 83 37.54 22.99 66.31
CA GLU A 83 36.34 22.15 66.25
C GLU A 83 35.19 22.84 65.50
N ASN A 84 34.99 24.13 65.75
CA ASN A 84 33.98 24.92 65.05
C ASN A 84 34.27 24.99 63.55
N ASP A 85 35.49 25.38 63.15
CA ASP A 85 35.88 25.44 61.74
C ASP A 85 35.80 24.07 61.06
N LEU A 86 36.19 23.00 61.76
CA LEU A 86 36.09 21.63 61.26
C LEU A 86 34.65 21.21 61.05
N SER A 87 33.76 21.54 61.99
CA SER A 87 32.33 21.24 61.90
C SER A 87 31.66 21.99 60.74
N GLU A 88 32.04 23.26 60.53
CA GLU A 88 31.50 24.09 59.46
C GLU A 88 31.95 23.56 58.09
N PHE A 89 33.24 23.23 57.95
CA PHE A 89 33.75 22.61 56.74
C PHE A 89 33.08 21.26 56.45
N ARG A 90 32.96 20.38 57.45
CA ARG A 90 32.30 19.07 57.30
C ARG A 90 30.85 19.20 56.88
N ARG A 91 30.08 20.11 57.49
CA ARG A 91 28.69 20.37 57.12
C ARG A 91 28.60 20.81 55.65
N PHE A 92 29.41 21.77 55.25
CA PHE A 92 29.43 22.25 53.86
C PHE A 92 29.82 21.16 52.87
N ALA A 93 30.85 20.36 53.20
CA ALA A 93 31.29 19.24 52.37
C ALA A 93 30.21 18.16 52.22
N MET A 94 29.49 17.84 53.30
CA MET A 94 28.38 16.88 53.28
C MET A 94 27.18 17.41 52.48
N GLU A 95 26.78 18.66 52.67
CA GLU A 95 25.70 19.29 51.91
C GLU A 95 26.00 19.30 50.41
N THR A 96 27.20 19.74 50.04
CA THR A 96 27.66 19.78 48.64
C THR A 96 27.73 18.38 48.05
N GLY A 97 28.28 17.41 48.78
CA GLY A 97 28.39 16.02 48.33
C GLY A 97 27.02 15.36 48.13
N GLN A 98 26.09 15.54 49.07
CA GLN A 98 24.72 15.03 48.93
C GLN A 98 23.96 15.69 47.78
N GLN A 99 24.23 16.96 47.49
CA GLN A 99 23.61 17.65 46.36
C GLN A 99 24.12 17.08 45.03
N GLN A 100 25.42 16.84 44.89
CA GLN A 100 25.99 16.21 43.70
C GLN A 100 25.48 14.77 43.49
N VAL A 101 25.32 13.98 44.56
CA VAL A 101 24.73 12.63 44.48
C VAL A 101 23.28 12.70 44.03
N ARG A 102 22.47 13.60 44.59
CA ARG A 102 21.06 13.77 44.20
C ARG A 102 20.91 14.25 42.75
N GLU A 103 21.76 15.17 42.31
CA GLU A 103 21.79 15.62 40.91
C GLU A 103 22.21 14.47 39.98
N ALA A 104 23.16 13.62 40.38
CA ALA A 104 23.55 12.45 39.61
C ALA A 104 22.41 11.41 39.49
N GLU A 105 21.66 11.17 40.57
CA GLU A 105 20.51 10.26 40.56
C GLU A 105 19.36 10.79 39.69
N GLY A 106 19.00 12.07 39.82
CA GLY A 106 17.95 12.70 39.00
C GLY A 106 18.33 12.80 37.53
N ASN A 107 19.61 13.04 37.23
CA ASN A 107 20.12 13.03 35.87
C ASN A 107 20.15 11.60 35.29
N ALA A 108 20.41 10.57 36.10
CA ALA A 108 20.35 9.18 35.66
C ALA A 108 18.93 8.75 35.30
N SER A 109 17.93 9.03 36.15
CA SER A 109 16.53 8.70 35.86
C SER A 109 16.00 9.44 34.64
N THR A 110 16.34 10.72 34.49
CA THR A 110 15.94 11.53 33.33
C THR A 110 16.57 11.00 32.04
N LYS A 111 17.86 10.64 32.06
CA LYS A 111 18.55 10.05 30.90
C LYS A 111 17.96 8.69 30.52
N ILE A 112 17.68 7.83 31.51
CA ILE A 112 17.04 6.53 31.27
C ILE A 112 15.65 6.72 30.66
N ALA A 113 14.84 7.66 31.18
CA ALA A 113 13.52 7.97 30.64
C ALA A 113 13.59 8.44 29.18
N LEU A 114 14.55 9.30 28.83
CA LEU A 114 14.76 9.74 27.44
C LEU A 114 15.18 8.59 26.51
N ILE A 115 16.08 7.70 26.96
CA ILE A 115 16.50 6.52 26.18
C ILE A 115 15.30 5.60 25.94
N VAL A 116 14.50 5.33 26.97
CA VAL A 116 13.29 4.50 26.85
C VAL A 116 12.28 5.14 25.91
N ALA A 117 12.04 6.46 26.03
CA ALA A 117 11.13 7.18 25.15
C ALA A 117 11.60 7.15 23.68
N ALA A 118 12.91 7.35 23.43
CA ALA A 118 13.49 7.24 22.10
C ALA A 118 13.37 5.81 21.54
N GLY A 119 13.57 4.79 22.38
CA GLY A 119 13.38 3.38 22.00
C GLY A 119 11.94 3.08 21.61
N ILE A 120 10.96 3.52 22.40
CA ILE A 120 9.53 3.35 22.09
C ILE A 120 9.18 4.07 20.78
N LEU A 121 9.65 5.30 20.59
CA LEU A 121 9.41 6.06 19.37
C LEU A 121 9.99 5.35 18.13
N SER A 122 11.20 4.79 18.24
CA SER A 122 11.83 4.02 17.16
C SER A 122 11.01 2.79 16.78
N VAL A 123 10.53 2.02 17.78
CA VAL A 123 9.67 0.85 17.54
C VAL A 123 8.34 1.26 16.90
N LEU A 124 7.71 2.35 17.38
CA LEU A 124 6.47 2.87 16.80
C LEU A 124 6.65 3.26 15.33
N LEU A 125 7.73 3.97 15.00
CA LEU A 125 8.03 4.36 13.61
C LEU A 125 8.29 3.13 12.73
N ALA A 126 8.99 2.11 13.23
CA ALA A 126 9.22 0.87 12.50
C ALA A 126 7.90 0.12 12.22
N VAL A 127 7.00 0.03 13.21
CA VAL A 127 5.68 -0.58 13.05
C VAL A 127 4.81 0.21 12.08
N LEU A 128 4.80 1.54 12.17
CA LEU A 128 4.09 2.41 11.23
C LEU A 128 4.62 2.26 9.80
N ALA A 129 5.94 2.24 9.63
CA ALA A 129 6.56 2.05 8.32
C ALA A 129 6.22 0.67 7.73
N TRP A 130 6.27 -0.40 8.54
CA TRP A 130 5.86 -1.73 8.11
C TRP A 130 4.38 -1.76 7.70
N PHE A 131 3.50 -1.15 8.50
CA PHE A 131 2.07 -1.11 8.20
C PHE A 131 1.79 -0.31 6.93
N ALA A 132 2.43 0.85 6.78
CA ALA A 132 2.35 1.69 5.58
C ALA A 132 2.83 0.93 4.34
N LEU A 133 4.00 0.27 4.40
CA LEU A 133 4.51 -0.56 3.29
C LEU A 133 3.51 -1.65 2.89
N ARG A 134 2.92 -2.33 3.88
CA ARG A 134 1.97 -3.42 3.63
C ARG A 134 0.66 -2.93 3.03
N LEU A 135 0.12 -1.82 3.52
CA LEU A 135 -1.16 -1.29 3.04
C LEU A 135 -1.04 -0.57 1.70
N ILE A 136 0.02 0.22 1.52
CA ILE A 136 0.18 1.13 0.38
C ILE A 136 0.82 0.42 -0.81
N ILE A 137 1.71 -0.55 -0.59
CA ILE A 137 2.47 -1.20 -1.67
C ILE A 137 2.03 -2.65 -1.88
N LEU A 138 2.12 -3.50 -0.85
CA LEU A 138 1.92 -4.95 -1.02
C LEU A 138 0.47 -5.31 -1.37
N ARG A 139 -0.52 -4.75 -0.66
CA ARG A 139 -1.94 -5.02 -0.96
C ARG A 139 -2.39 -4.66 -2.38
N PRO A 140 -2.12 -3.45 -2.91
CA PRO A 140 -2.50 -3.14 -4.29
C PRO A 140 -1.67 -3.92 -5.32
N LEU A 141 -0.44 -4.32 -4.99
CA LEU A 141 0.34 -5.21 -5.84
C LEU A 141 -0.34 -6.59 -5.97
N ASP A 142 -0.75 -7.21 -4.87
CA ASP A 142 -1.46 -8.50 -4.89
C ASP A 142 -2.77 -8.42 -5.70
N ALA A 143 -3.52 -7.32 -5.54
CA ALA A 143 -4.73 -7.08 -6.34
C ALA A 143 -4.43 -6.95 -7.84
N SER A 144 -3.29 -6.35 -8.19
CA SER A 144 -2.87 -6.19 -9.59
C SER A 144 -2.43 -7.53 -10.17
N ILE A 145 -1.73 -8.37 -9.39
CA ILE A 145 -1.35 -9.73 -9.79
C ILE A 145 -2.61 -10.57 -10.07
N ALA A 146 -3.59 -10.55 -9.18
CA ALA A 146 -4.84 -11.29 -9.37
C ALA A 146 -5.59 -10.87 -10.66
N GLU A 147 -5.59 -9.58 -10.99
CA GLU A 147 -6.21 -9.09 -12.23
C GLU A 147 -5.43 -9.55 -13.48
N LEU A 148 -4.10 -9.59 -13.42
CA LEU A 148 -3.28 -10.15 -14.49
C LEU A 148 -3.54 -11.65 -14.70
N GLU A 149 -3.74 -12.41 -13.63
CA GLU A 149 -4.10 -13.83 -13.71
C GLU A 149 -5.46 -14.02 -14.41
N HIS A 150 -6.44 -13.14 -14.16
CA HIS A 150 -7.71 -13.17 -14.89
C HIS A 150 -7.54 -12.90 -16.38
N ILE A 151 -6.72 -11.89 -16.74
CA ILE A 151 -6.40 -11.57 -18.13
C ILE A 151 -5.68 -12.75 -18.80
N ALA A 152 -4.73 -13.40 -18.11
CA ALA A 152 -4.00 -14.56 -18.61
C ALA A 152 -4.94 -15.76 -18.87
N ASN A 153 -6.00 -15.90 -18.08
CA ASN A 153 -7.04 -16.91 -18.25
C ASN A 153 -8.10 -16.52 -19.32
N GLY A 154 -7.98 -15.35 -19.95
CA GLY A 154 -8.89 -14.89 -21.00
C GLY A 154 -10.17 -14.19 -20.50
N ASP A 155 -10.31 -13.96 -19.19
CA ASP A 155 -11.40 -13.16 -18.64
C ASP A 155 -11.07 -11.66 -18.74
N LEU A 156 -11.54 -11.03 -19.81
CA LEU A 156 -11.35 -9.60 -20.08
C LEU A 156 -12.56 -8.75 -19.63
N THR A 157 -13.52 -9.34 -18.91
CA THR A 157 -14.78 -8.67 -18.53
C THR A 157 -14.65 -7.86 -17.24
N ARG A 158 -13.60 -8.11 -16.46
CA ARG A 158 -13.35 -7.47 -15.17
C ARG A 158 -12.80 -6.07 -15.35
N LYS A 159 -13.34 -5.13 -14.56
CA LYS A 159 -12.87 -3.75 -14.55
C LYS A 159 -11.69 -3.61 -13.60
N ILE A 160 -10.51 -3.33 -14.15
CA ILE A 160 -9.32 -2.95 -13.37
C ILE A 160 -9.59 -1.58 -12.71
N ARG A 161 -9.86 -1.58 -11.41
CA ARG A 161 -10.09 -0.36 -10.61
C ARG A 161 -8.80 0.08 -9.93
N GLY A 162 -8.43 1.34 -10.12
CA GLY A 162 -7.32 1.96 -9.43
C GLY A 162 -6.92 3.26 -10.10
N GLU A 163 -6.96 4.33 -9.33
CA GLU A 163 -6.59 5.68 -9.76
C GLU A 163 -5.62 6.24 -8.72
N GLY A 164 -4.55 6.86 -9.22
CA GLY A 164 -3.50 7.43 -8.40
C GLY A 164 -2.38 7.97 -9.28
N ASP A 165 -1.71 9.02 -8.81
CA ASP A 165 -0.57 9.65 -9.51
C ASP A 165 0.79 9.03 -9.14
N THR A 166 0.78 7.92 -8.42
CA THR A 166 1.98 7.16 -8.06
C THR A 166 2.38 6.15 -9.15
N GLU A 167 3.54 5.52 -8.98
CA GLU A 167 4.05 4.44 -9.83
C GLU A 167 3.04 3.28 -9.93
N MET A 168 2.32 2.98 -8.85
CA MET A 168 1.26 1.96 -8.85
C MET A 168 0.08 2.36 -9.74
N GLY A 169 -0.33 3.64 -9.69
CA GLY A 169 -1.36 4.14 -10.60
C GLY A 169 -0.92 4.08 -12.06
N ARG A 170 0.36 4.33 -12.35
CA ARG A 170 0.94 4.17 -13.69
C ARG A 170 0.92 2.71 -14.15
N LEU A 171 1.23 1.75 -13.27
CA LEU A 171 1.12 0.31 -13.53
C LEU A 171 -0.33 -0.07 -13.89
N ILE A 172 -1.29 0.35 -13.08
CA ILE A 172 -2.72 0.05 -13.31
C ILE A 172 -3.21 0.62 -14.65
N ARG A 173 -2.84 1.87 -14.98
CA ARG A 173 -3.16 2.45 -16.29
C ARG A 173 -2.53 1.68 -17.46
N ALA A 174 -1.32 1.15 -17.30
CA ALA A 174 -0.69 0.33 -18.33
C ALA A 174 -1.44 -1.00 -18.52
N MET A 175 -1.85 -1.64 -17.42
CA MET A 175 -2.66 -2.87 -17.46
C MET A 175 -4.01 -2.65 -18.13
N GLN A 176 -4.68 -1.52 -17.86
CA GLN A 176 -5.95 -1.16 -18.53
C GLN A 176 -5.78 -1.05 -20.04
N ARG A 177 -4.72 -0.38 -20.51
CA ARG A 177 -4.43 -0.28 -21.96
C ARG A 177 -4.14 -1.65 -22.59
N MET A 178 -3.45 -2.53 -21.86
CA MET A 178 -3.18 -3.90 -22.30
C MET A 178 -4.48 -4.70 -22.44
N GLN A 179 -5.34 -4.69 -21.41
CA GLN A 179 -6.65 -5.35 -21.43
C GLN A 179 -7.51 -4.85 -22.60
N GLN A 180 -7.59 -3.53 -22.80
CA GLN A 180 -8.35 -2.94 -23.90
C GLN A 180 -7.83 -3.38 -25.28
N SER A 181 -6.51 -3.46 -25.45
CA SER A 181 -5.90 -3.91 -26.71
C SER A 181 -6.18 -5.38 -27.00
N LEU A 182 -6.20 -6.23 -25.95
CA LEU A 182 -6.60 -7.63 -26.05
C LEU A 182 -8.08 -7.78 -26.43
N VAL A 183 -8.97 -7.03 -25.76
CA VAL A 183 -10.41 -7.02 -26.10
C VAL A 183 -10.61 -6.65 -27.56
N MET A 184 -9.97 -5.58 -28.03
CA MET A 184 -10.06 -5.14 -29.42
C MET A 184 -9.58 -6.22 -30.40
N SER A 185 -8.51 -6.92 -30.07
CA SER A 185 -7.96 -7.98 -30.92
C SER A 185 -8.88 -9.19 -30.99
N VAL A 186 -9.40 -9.65 -29.85
CA VAL A 186 -10.36 -10.76 -29.78
C VAL A 186 -11.68 -10.42 -30.50
N SER A 187 -12.20 -9.20 -30.32
CA SER A 187 -13.39 -8.73 -31.03
C SER A 187 -13.21 -8.74 -32.54
N LYS A 188 -12.07 -8.25 -33.05
CA LYS A 188 -11.76 -8.31 -34.49
C LYS A 188 -11.73 -9.74 -35.03
N VAL A 189 -11.15 -10.67 -34.30
CA VAL A 189 -11.12 -12.10 -34.69
C VAL A 189 -12.52 -12.69 -34.70
N ARG A 190 -13.35 -12.36 -33.69
CA ARG A 190 -14.74 -12.78 -33.62
C ARG A 190 -15.58 -12.23 -34.77
N ASP A 191 -15.43 -10.94 -35.08
CA ASP A 191 -16.15 -10.29 -36.18
C ASP A 191 -15.76 -10.89 -37.54
N ALA A 192 -14.46 -11.11 -37.77
CA ALA A 192 -13.96 -11.79 -38.97
C ALA A 192 -14.53 -13.21 -39.08
N SER A 193 -14.56 -13.96 -37.98
CA SER A 193 -15.15 -15.31 -37.94
C SER A 193 -16.66 -15.29 -38.23
N SER A 194 -17.39 -14.29 -37.72
CA SER A 194 -18.81 -14.11 -38.01
C SER A 194 -19.06 -13.77 -39.48
N GLN A 195 -18.21 -12.96 -40.10
CA GLN A 195 -18.28 -12.66 -41.53
C GLN A 195 -17.99 -13.90 -42.38
N ILE A 196 -17.03 -14.73 -41.98
CA ILE A 196 -16.74 -16.01 -42.62
C ILE A 196 -17.92 -16.97 -42.50
N ASP A 197 -18.58 -17.07 -41.33
CA ASP A 197 -19.77 -17.92 -41.16
C ASP A 197 -20.90 -17.49 -42.09
N VAL A 198 -21.18 -16.18 -42.15
CA VAL A 198 -22.19 -15.62 -43.07
C VAL A 198 -21.83 -15.94 -44.53
N GLY A 199 -20.60 -15.66 -44.96
CA GLY A 199 -20.15 -15.94 -46.32
C GLY A 199 -20.18 -17.45 -46.65
N SER A 200 -19.89 -18.31 -45.68
CA SER A 200 -19.96 -19.77 -45.85
C SER A 200 -21.40 -20.24 -46.06
N ARG A 201 -22.37 -19.67 -45.34
CA ARG A 201 -23.81 -19.96 -45.53
C ARG A 201 -24.30 -19.47 -46.89
N GLU A 202 -23.87 -18.28 -47.33
CA GLU A 202 -24.20 -17.75 -48.65
C GLU A 202 -23.61 -18.62 -49.77
N LEU A 203 -22.35 -19.06 -49.63
CA LEU A 203 -21.72 -20.00 -50.57
C LEU A 203 -22.46 -21.34 -50.62
N ALA A 204 -22.83 -21.90 -49.47
CA ALA A 204 -23.59 -23.15 -49.41
C ALA A 204 -24.95 -23.01 -50.11
N ALA A 205 -25.69 -21.92 -49.85
CA ALA A 205 -26.95 -21.63 -50.53
C ALA A 205 -26.76 -21.43 -52.05
N GLY A 206 -25.71 -20.72 -52.46
CA GLY A 206 -25.35 -20.55 -53.86
C GLY A 206 -25.02 -21.86 -54.57
N ASN A 207 -24.34 -22.79 -53.88
CA ASN A 207 -24.00 -24.10 -54.42
C ASN A 207 -25.24 -24.99 -54.62
N VAL A 208 -26.21 -24.92 -53.69
CA VAL A 208 -27.52 -25.59 -53.86
C VAL A 208 -28.26 -25.05 -55.08
N HIS A 209 -28.30 -23.73 -55.25
CA HIS A 209 -28.94 -23.11 -56.41
C HIS A 209 -28.24 -23.48 -57.74
N LEU A 210 -26.91 -23.56 -57.75
CA LEU A 210 -26.15 -24.00 -58.92
C LEU A 210 -26.40 -25.48 -59.24
N ALA A 211 -26.44 -26.34 -58.22
CA ALA A 211 -26.79 -27.75 -58.36
C ALA A 211 -28.19 -27.90 -58.97
N GLN A 212 -29.19 -27.18 -58.45
CA GLN A 212 -30.55 -27.18 -59.00
C GLN A 212 -30.58 -26.75 -60.47
N ARG A 213 -29.88 -25.68 -60.84
CA ARG A 213 -29.78 -25.25 -62.26
C ARG A 213 -29.08 -26.28 -63.15
N THR A 214 -28.12 -27.03 -62.60
CA THR A 214 -27.42 -28.09 -63.32
C THR A 214 -28.35 -29.29 -63.54
N GLU A 215 -29.17 -29.65 -62.55
CA GLU A 215 -30.22 -30.66 -62.68
C GLU A 215 -31.28 -30.25 -63.72
N GLU A 216 -31.77 -29.00 -63.67
CA GLU A 216 -32.71 -28.47 -64.66
C GLU A 216 -32.14 -28.50 -66.08
N SER A 217 -30.86 -28.15 -66.24
CA SER A 217 -30.16 -28.19 -67.54
C SER A 217 -29.99 -29.62 -68.05
N ALA A 218 -29.64 -30.55 -67.17
CA ALA A 218 -29.54 -31.98 -67.50
C ALA A 218 -30.90 -32.54 -67.94
N ALA A 219 -31.98 -32.22 -67.23
CA ALA A 219 -33.33 -32.63 -67.61
C ALA A 219 -33.77 -32.06 -68.98
N SER A 220 -33.43 -30.80 -69.27
CA SER A 220 -33.71 -30.22 -70.59
C SER A 220 -32.89 -30.86 -71.73
N LEU A 221 -31.64 -31.26 -71.44
CA LEU A 221 -30.82 -32.02 -72.38
C LEU A 221 -31.39 -33.43 -72.62
N GLU A 222 -31.90 -34.11 -71.58
CA GLU A 222 -32.63 -35.37 -71.73
C GLU A 222 -33.90 -35.20 -72.57
N GLU A 223 -34.70 -34.16 -72.32
CA GLU A 223 -35.89 -33.85 -73.13
C GLU A 223 -35.53 -33.57 -74.60
N THR A 224 -34.41 -32.88 -74.84
CA THR A 224 -33.89 -32.62 -76.18
C THR A 224 -33.41 -33.91 -76.85
N ALA A 225 -32.71 -34.78 -76.14
CA ALA A 225 -32.27 -36.08 -76.65
C ALA A 225 -33.46 -36.99 -76.98
N ALA A 226 -34.46 -37.08 -76.10
CA ALA A 226 -35.71 -37.81 -76.33
C ALA A 226 -36.50 -37.23 -77.52
N SER A 227 -36.55 -35.91 -77.65
CA SER A 227 -37.15 -35.24 -78.81
C SER A 227 -36.39 -35.55 -80.10
N MET A 228 -35.05 -35.59 -80.06
CA MET A 228 -34.22 -36.01 -81.19
C MET A 228 -34.43 -37.49 -81.56
N GLU A 229 -34.58 -38.39 -80.59
CA GLU A 229 -34.93 -39.79 -80.84
C GLU A 229 -36.31 -39.92 -81.48
N GLN A 230 -37.30 -39.19 -80.96
CA GLN A 230 -38.66 -39.18 -81.51
C GLN A 230 -38.69 -38.61 -82.93
N LEU A 231 -37.94 -37.52 -83.18
CA LEU A 231 -37.76 -36.96 -84.52
C LEU A 231 -37.07 -37.95 -85.45
N THR A 232 -36.00 -38.60 -85.00
CA THR A 232 -35.27 -39.62 -85.78
C THR A 232 -36.15 -40.82 -86.09
N SER A 233 -36.92 -41.31 -85.12
CA SER A 233 -37.92 -42.38 -85.28
C SER A 233 -39.02 -41.96 -86.27
N THR A 234 -39.52 -40.73 -86.17
CA THR A 234 -40.51 -40.18 -87.11
C THR A 234 -39.94 -40.06 -88.51
N VAL A 235 -38.69 -39.63 -88.67
CA VAL A 235 -37.98 -39.56 -89.94
C VAL A 235 -37.76 -40.96 -90.52
N LYS A 236 -37.34 -41.94 -89.70
CA LYS A 236 -37.21 -43.35 -90.09
C LYS A 236 -38.55 -43.92 -90.54
N MET A 237 -39.61 -43.70 -89.76
CA MET A 237 -40.97 -44.12 -90.08
C MET A 237 -41.49 -43.45 -91.36
N ASN A 238 -41.18 -42.17 -91.60
CA ASN A 238 -41.53 -41.47 -92.85
C ASN A 238 -40.73 -42.02 -94.05
N ALA A 239 -39.46 -42.35 -93.85
CA ALA A 239 -38.63 -42.98 -94.88
C ALA A 239 -39.11 -44.40 -95.22
N GLU A 240 -39.49 -45.20 -94.21
CA GLU A 240 -40.11 -46.53 -94.38
C GLU A 240 -41.48 -46.42 -95.07
N LYS A 241 -42.35 -45.50 -94.64
CA LYS A 241 -43.64 -45.24 -95.32
C LYS A 241 -43.48 -44.86 -96.79
N ARG A 242 -42.43 -44.10 -97.12
CA ARG A 242 -42.08 -43.77 -98.52
C ARG A 242 -41.53 -44.98 -99.29
N ARG A 243 -40.77 -45.87 -98.66
CA ARG A 243 -40.29 -47.12 -99.30
C ARG A 243 -41.40 -48.16 -99.48
N ALA A 244 -42.39 -48.19 -98.59
CA ALA A 244 -43.52 -49.12 -98.61
C ALA A 244 -44.72 -48.66 -99.48
N GLY A 245 -44.62 -47.51 -100.17
CA GLY A 245 -45.59 -47.11 -101.19
C GLY A 245 -46.94 -46.54 -100.68
N GLN A 246 -47.02 -46.01 -99.45
CA GLN A 246 -48.25 -45.38 -98.93
C GLN A 246 -48.22 -43.84 -99.03
N PRO A 247 -49.29 -43.18 -99.50
CA PRO A 247 -49.34 -41.72 -99.57
C PRO A 247 -49.49 -41.07 -98.18
N ALA A 248 -48.74 -40.00 -97.94
CA ALA A 248 -48.85 -39.18 -96.73
C ALA A 248 -50.17 -38.39 -96.73
N GLY A 249 -51.11 -38.78 -95.88
CA GLY A 249 -52.37 -38.06 -95.65
C GLY A 249 -52.14 -36.75 -94.90
N ALA A 250 -52.59 -35.63 -95.48
CA ALA A 250 -52.54 -34.31 -94.88
C ALA A 250 -53.43 -34.23 -93.63
N GLN A 251 -52.81 -34.16 -92.44
CA GLN A 251 -53.52 -33.94 -91.18
C GLN A 251 -53.90 -32.45 -91.06
N ARG A 252 -55.16 -32.13 -91.38
CA ARG A 252 -55.76 -30.81 -91.16
C ARG A 252 -55.77 -30.48 -89.66
N VAL A 253 -54.96 -29.49 -89.27
CA VAL A 253 -54.99 -28.86 -87.94
C VAL A 253 -56.30 -28.09 -87.78
N ARG A 254 -57.28 -28.68 -87.07
CA ARG A 254 -58.46 -27.97 -86.58
C ARG A 254 -58.03 -27.11 -85.37
N ARG A 255 -57.85 -25.80 -85.60
CA ARG A 255 -57.75 -24.78 -84.55
C ARG A 255 -59.06 -24.76 -83.73
N ARG A 256 -59.07 -25.41 -82.56
CA ARG A 256 -60.02 -25.11 -81.48
C ARG A 256 -59.33 -24.16 -80.49
N ARG A 257 -59.73 -22.89 -80.50
CA ARG A 257 -59.48 -21.94 -79.40
C ARG A 257 -60.39 -22.29 -78.22
N PRO A 258 -59.86 -22.36 -76.99
CA PRO A 258 -60.63 -21.98 -75.82
C PRO A 258 -60.05 -20.74 -75.13
N ARG A 259 -60.95 -19.76 -74.98
CA ARG A 259 -61.00 -18.64 -74.05
C ARG A 259 -59.91 -18.54 -72.97
N GLN A 260 -59.20 -17.41 -73.02
CA GLN A 260 -58.73 -16.67 -71.85
C GLN A 260 -59.86 -16.58 -70.79
N ARG A 261 -59.62 -17.11 -69.59
CA ARG A 261 -60.23 -16.58 -68.37
C ARG A 261 -59.17 -15.77 -67.64
N ARG A 262 -59.37 -14.45 -67.69
CA ARG A 262 -58.81 -13.48 -66.74
C ARG A 262 -59.06 -13.97 -65.31
N SER A 263 -58.03 -13.99 -64.49
CA SER A 263 -58.14 -13.96 -63.03
C SER A 263 -56.93 -13.20 -62.48
N GLN A 264 -57.11 -11.89 -62.31
CA GLN A 264 -56.43 -11.04 -61.33
C GLN A 264 -57.56 -10.32 -60.56
N PRO A 265 -57.34 -9.76 -59.36
CA PRO A 265 -56.36 -10.06 -58.32
C PRO A 265 -57.05 -10.24 -56.95
N GLY A 266 -56.44 -10.98 -56.02
CA GLY A 266 -56.90 -11.13 -54.64
C GLY A 266 -55.94 -10.48 -53.66
N GLN A 267 -55.87 -9.15 -53.68
CA GLN A 267 -55.29 -8.36 -52.58
C GLN A 267 -56.07 -8.68 -51.28
N ARG A 268 -55.46 -9.37 -50.32
CA ARG A 268 -55.86 -9.25 -48.92
C ARG A 268 -55.07 -8.10 -48.30
N GLN A 269 -55.80 -7.01 -48.13
CA GLN A 269 -55.49 -5.91 -47.24
C GLN A 269 -55.25 -6.47 -45.83
N ASN A 270 -54.08 -6.22 -45.27
CA ASN A 270 -53.91 -6.07 -43.83
C ASN A 270 -53.23 -4.71 -43.61
N ALA A 271 -54.06 -3.67 -43.65
CA ALA A 271 -53.73 -2.37 -43.13
C ALA A 271 -53.80 -2.46 -41.60
N GLY A 272 -52.67 -2.76 -40.97
CA GLY A 272 -52.43 -2.50 -39.55
C GLY A 272 -51.84 -1.09 -39.43
N ASP A 273 -52.67 -0.16 -39.00
CA ASP A 273 -52.38 1.23 -38.69
C ASP A 273 -51.24 1.35 -37.65
N TYR A 274 -50.00 1.55 -38.11
CA TYR A 274 -48.90 2.01 -37.25
C TYR A 274 -48.93 3.53 -37.20
N ARG A 275 -49.73 4.06 -36.27
CA ARG A 275 -49.60 5.46 -35.82
C ARG A 275 -48.16 5.71 -35.39
N GLN A 276 -47.53 6.70 -36.02
CA GLN A 276 -46.31 7.33 -35.59
C GLN A 276 -46.49 7.86 -34.16
N LEU A 277 -45.79 7.27 -33.18
CA LEU A 277 -45.59 7.92 -31.89
C LEU A 277 -44.53 9.03 -32.07
N PRO A 278 -44.70 10.21 -31.43
CA PRO A 278 -43.67 11.24 -31.43
C PRO A 278 -42.37 10.71 -30.78
N PRO A 279 -41.18 11.16 -31.24
CA PRO A 279 -39.88 10.55 -30.92
C PRO A 279 -39.48 10.60 -29.43
N HIS A 280 -40.26 11.25 -28.58
CA HIS A 280 -40.00 11.43 -27.16
C HIS A 280 -40.82 10.50 -26.23
N CYS A 281 -41.76 9.72 -26.77
CA CYS A 281 -42.56 8.77 -25.99
C CYS A 281 -42.08 7.32 -26.22
N ARG A 282 -41.89 6.54 -25.12
CA ARG A 282 -41.54 5.11 -25.17
C ARG A 282 -42.57 4.25 -24.43
N TYR A 283 -42.72 3.01 -24.87
CA TYR A 283 -43.51 1.98 -24.17
C TYR A 283 -42.71 1.39 -23.01
N TYR A 284 -43.34 1.27 -21.84
CA TYR A 284 -42.81 0.51 -20.70
C TYR A 284 -43.93 -0.26 -19.99
N GLN A 285 -43.56 -1.39 -19.38
CA GLN A 285 -44.49 -2.29 -18.68
C GLN A 285 -44.21 -2.23 -17.17
N ARG A 286 -45.22 -1.82 -16.39
CA ARG A 286 -45.15 -1.71 -14.92
C ARG A 286 -46.45 -2.30 -14.35
N ASP A 287 -46.34 -3.21 -13.39
CA ASP A 287 -47.47 -3.94 -12.79
C ASP A 287 -48.42 -4.60 -13.82
N GLY A 288 -47.85 -5.26 -14.84
CA GLY A 288 -48.61 -6.07 -15.80
C GLY A 288 -49.49 -5.30 -16.79
N ARG A 289 -49.49 -3.95 -16.78
CA ARG A 289 -50.20 -3.12 -17.77
C ARG A 289 -49.21 -2.33 -18.64
N HIS A 290 -49.51 -2.20 -19.94
CA HIS A 290 -48.74 -1.38 -20.87
C HIS A 290 -49.16 0.09 -20.78
N ARG A 291 -48.19 1.00 -20.63
CA ARG A 291 -48.39 2.46 -20.67
C ARG A 291 -47.35 3.15 -21.57
N ILE A 292 -47.69 4.36 -22.03
CA ILE A 292 -46.84 5.20 -22.90
C ILE A 292 -46.50 6.47 -22.12
N SER A 293 -45.21 6.78 -21.95
CA SER A 293 -44.76 7.95 -21.20
C SER A 293 -43.58 8.66 -21.86
N ASP A 294 -43.44 9.96 -21.56
CA ASP A 294 -42.36 10.81 -22.05
C ASP A 294 -41.02 10.45 -21.37
N GLN A 295 -39.97 10.31 -22.18
CA GLN A 295 -38.65 9.84 -21.75
C GLN A 295 -37.89 10.82 -20.84
N HIS A 296 -38.28 12.10 -20.79
CA HIS A 296 -37.59 13.12 -19.98
C HIS A 296 -38.40 13.60 -18.77
N SER A 297 -39.74 13.66 -18.86
CA SER A 297 -40.57 14.18 -17.75
C SER A 297 -41.30 13.09 -16.96
N GLY A 298 -41.48 11.89 -17.51
CA GLY A 298 -42.24 10.81 -16.88
C GLY A 298 -43.76 11.00 -16.88
N ALA A 299 -44.29 12.07 -17.49
CA ALA A 299 -45.73 12.27 -17.67
C ALA A 299 -46.32 11.30 -18.72
N GLU A 300 -47.60 10.94 -18.57
CA GLU A 300 -48.30 10.08 -19.53
C GLU A 300 -48.54 10.81 -20.85
N CYS A 301 -48.13 10.21 -21.97
CA CYS A 301 -48.44 10.72 -23.30
C CYS A 301 -49.90 10.33 -23.62
N GLY A 302 -50.85 11.15 -23.19
CA GLY A 302 -52.27 10.98 -23.48
C GLY A 302 -52.60 11.40 -24.93
N GLY A 303 -53.42 10.59 -25.60
CA GLY A 303 -54.04 10.92 -26.89
C GLY A 303 -55.27 11.80 -26.72
#